data_AF-A0A812IWF6-F1
#
_entry.id   AF-A0A812IWF6-F1
#
_cell.length_a   1.000
_cell.length_b   1.000
_cell.length_c   1.000
_cell.angle_alpha   90.00
_cell.angle_beta   90.00
_cell.angle_gamma   90.00
#
_symmetry.space_group_name_H-M   'P 1'
#
loop_
_entity.id
_entity.type
_entity.pdbx_description
1 polymer ?
#
loop_
_entity_poly.entity_id
_entity_poly.type
_entity_poly.pdbx_seq_one_letter_code
_entity_poly.pdbx_strand_id
1 'polypeptide(L)'
;VSSRCREFLSRLLEKDPNSRCTAAQAARHPWLSGRAKRSIPQPIPLQVRSSAAAEAKASLEQCLPECEHNVSPKEKSERVLALAQAHRDWAQGLEVSSESESDESTGTWPC
;
A
#
# COMPACT_ATOMS: atom_id res chain seq x y z
N VAL A 1 4.64 2.19 30.45
CA VAL A 1 4.35 3.18 29.37
C VAL A 1 3.83 4.46 30.01
N SER A 2 4.28 5.66 29.60
CA SER A 2 3.78 6.91 30.20
C SER A 2 2.35 7.23 29.77
N SER A 3 1.57 7.90 30.62
CA SER A 3 0.16 8.22 30.32
C SER A 3 0.01 9.03 29.03
N ARG A 4 0.89 10.02 28.80
CA ARG A 4 0.95 10.81 27.57
C ARG A 4 1.31 9.97 26.33
N CYS A 5 2.10 8.91 26.48
CA CYS A 5 2.40 7.98 25.37
C CYS A 5 1.15 7.20 24.98
N ARG A 6 0.43 6.68 25.97
CA ARG A 6 -0.77 5.88 25.75
C ARG A 6 -1.87 6.70 25.06
N GLU A 7 -2.06 7.94 25.49
CA GLU A 7 -3.00 8.88 24.88
C GLU A 7 -2.61 9.25 23.44
N PHE A 8 -1.32 9.41 23.17
CA PHE A 8 -0.84 9.65 21.81
C PHE A 8 -1.14 8.47 20.87
N LEU A 9 -0.86 7.25 21.34
CA LEU A 9 -1.09 6.03 20.57
C LEU A 9 -2.58 5.77 20.34
N SER A 10 -3.45 6.04 21.32
CA SER A 10 -4.89 5.85 21.13
C SER A 10 -5.45 6.75 20.03
N ARG A 11 -4.99 8.01 19.94
CA ARG A 11 -5.43 8.93 18.89
C ARG A 11 -4.89 8.58 17.49
N LEU A 12 -3.74 7.93 17.42
CA LEU A 12 -3.13 7.47 16.15
C LEU A 12 -3.74 6.16 15.65
N LEU A 13 -4.07 5.26 16.56
CA LEU A 13 -4.61 3.94 16.28
C LEU A 13 -6.15 3.92 16.37
N GLU A 14 -6.78 5.09 16.22
CA GLU A 14 -8.24 5.22 16.19
C GLU A 14 -8.81 4.44 15.00
N LYS A 15 -9.87 3.66 15.28
CA LYS A 15 -10.47 2.74 14.30
C LYS A 15 -11.10 3.52 13.15
N ASP A 16 -11.85 4.57 13.48
CA ASP A 16 -12.46 5.45 12.49
C ASP A 16 -11.38 6.36 11.87
N PRO A 17 -11.17 6.31 10.54
CA PRO A 17 -10.18 7.15 9.88
C PRO A 17 -10.49 8.64 9.96
N ASN A 18 -11.76 9.06 10.08
CA ASN A 18 -12.12 10.48 10.16
C ASN A 18 -11.81 11.08 11.54
N SER A 19 -11.89 10.24 12.58
CA SER A 19 -11.55 10.60 13.96
C SER A 19 -10.06 10.42 14.27
N ARG A 20 -9.30 9.79 13.35
CA ARG A 20 -7.87 9.54 13.52
C ARG A 20 -7.06 10.83 13.47
N CYS A 21 -6.10 10.93 14.38
CA CYS A 21 -5.19 12.07 14.45
C CYS A 21 -4.34 12.21 13.18
N THR A 22 -4.31 13.41 12.62
CA THR A 22 -3.43 13.75 11.49
C THR A 22 -1.97 13.89 11.93
N ALA A 23 -1.03 13.78 11.00
CA ALA A 23 0.40 13.97 11.28
C ALA A 23 0.72 15.36 11.88
N ALA A 24 0.05 16.42 11.40
CA ALA A 24 0.21 17.77 11.92
C ALA A 24 -0.27 17.91 13.37
N GLN A 25 -1.39 17.26 13.72
CA GLN A 25 -1.90 17.23 15.08
C GLN A 25 -1.00 16.37 16.00
N ALA A 26 -0.52 15.23 15.49
CA ALA A 26 0.37 14.32 16.21
C ALA A 26 1.70 15.00 16.58
N ALA A 27 2.29 15.78 15.65
CA ALA A 27 3.53 16.51 15.88
C ALA A 27 3.45 17.51 17.05
N ARG A 28 2.25 18.02 17.34
CA ARG A 28 2.00 18.97 18.44
C ARG A 28 1.76 18.28 19.79
N HIS A 29 1.58 16.96 19.82
CA HIS A 29 1.21 16.24 21.04
C HIS A 29 2.30 16.34 22.11
N PRO A 30 1.98 16.63 23.39
CA PRO A 30 2.97 16.82 24.47
C PRO A 30 3.96 15.67 24.66
N TRP A 31 3.58 14.46 24.25
CA TRP A 31 4.48 13.30 24.25
C TRP A 31 5.64 13.44 23.25
N LEU A 32 5.40 14.09 22.11
CA LEU A 32 6.40 14.42 21.08
C LEU A 32 7.06 15.77 21.34
N SER A 33 6.25 16.80 21.63
CA SER A 33 6.69 18.20 21.75
C SER A 33 7.36 18.54 23.09
N GLY A 34 7.13 17.73 24.13
CA GLY A 34 7.72 17.92 25.47
C GLY A 34 9.19 17.51 25.58
N ARG A 35 9.84 17.08 24.49
CA ARG A 35 11.28 16.83 24.47
C ARG A 35 11.98 17.91 23.66
N ALA A 36 12.40 18.97 24.36
CA ALA A 36 13.50 19.79 23.90
C ALA A 36 14.66 18.86 23.54
N LYS A 37 15.00 18.81 22.25
CA LYS A 37 16.28 18.35 21.69
C LYS A 37 16.97 17.30 22.56
N ARG A 38 16.40 16.10 22.69
CA ARG A 38 17.27 14.96 22.99
C ARG A 38 18.19 14.89 21.78
N SER A 39 19.46 15.23 21.97
CA SER A 39 20.49 14.96 20.97
C SER A 39 20.26 13.52 20.54
N ILE A 40 19.82 13.34 19.30
CA ILE A 40 19.74 12.02 18.70
C ILE A 40 21.17 11.49 18.86
N PRO A 41 21.40 10.39 19.61
CA PRO A 41 22.71 9.75 19.59
C PRO A 41 23.03 9.55 18.11
N GLN A 42 24.21 10.04 17.69
CA GLN A 42 24.68 10.16 16.30
C GLN A 42 23.83 9.38 15.29
N PRO A 43 23.30 10.02 14.24
CA PRO A 43 22.43 9.35 13.28
C PRO A 43 23.04 8.01 12.87
N ILE A 44 22.24 6.94 12.98
CA ILE A 44 22.68 5.58 12.65
C ILE A 44 23.41 5.64 11.30
N PRO A 45 24.66 5.13 11.22
CA PRO A 45 25.45 5.23 10.00
C PRO A 45 24.65 4.78 8.78
N LEU A 46 24.76 5.53 7.69
CA LEU A 46 23.99 5.27 6.45
C LEU A 46 24.09 3.81 6.00
N GLN A 47 25.25 3.18 6.22
CA GLN A 47 25.53 1.78 5.90
C GLN A 47 24.59 0.80 6.63
N VAL A 48 24.33 1.03 7.92
CA VAL A 48 23.42 0.21 8.73
C VAL A 48 21.96 0.44 8.33
N ARG A 49 21.63 1.68 7.93
CA ARG A 49 20.29 2.00 7.42
C ARG A 49 20.03 1.36 6.06
N SER A 50 21.03 1.33 5.17
CA SER A 50 20.91 0.71 3.85
C SER A 50 20.83 -0.81 3.93
N SER A 51 21.56 -1.46 4.84
CA SER A 51 21.51 -2.91 5.00
C SER A 51 20.15 -3.36 5.53
N ALA A 52 19.63 -2.69 6.57
CA ALA A 52 18.31 -3.01 7.13
C ALA A 52 17.17 -2.81 6.12
N ALA A 53 17.26 -1.78 5.26
CA ALA A 53 16.29 -1.55 4.19
C ALA A 53 16.38 -2.64 3.10
N ALA A 54 17.59 -3.08 2.74
CA ALA A 54 17.79 -4.16 1.77
C ALA A 54 17.28 -5.51 2.30
N GLU A 55 17.53 -5.81 3.57
CA GLU A 55 17.05 -7.02 4.24
C GLU A 55 15.51 -7.04 4.32
N ALA A 56 14.90 -5.92 4.72
CA ALA A 56 13.44 -5.81 4.75
C ALA A 56 12.82 -5.95 3.36
N LYS A 57 13.45 -5.37 2.32
CA LYS A 57 13.02 -5.55 0.93
C LYS A 57 13.12 -7.02 0.49
N ALA A 58 14.22 -7.70 0.80
CA ALA A 58 14.43 -9.09 0.45
C ALA A 58 13.42 -10.02 1.16
N SER A 59 13.12 -9.76 2.43
CA SER A 59 12.06 -10.49 3.16
C SER A 59 10.68 -10.23 2.58
N LEU A 60 10.40 -9.00 2.11
CA LEU A 60 9.14 -8.69 1.44
C LEU A 60 9.01 -9.41 0.09
N GLU A 61 10.09 -9.46 -0.69
CA GLU A 61 10.16 -10.18 -1.97
C GLU A 61 9.97 -11.70 -1.80
N GLN A 62 10.36 -12.28 -0.66
CA GLN A 62 10.12 -13.70 -0.36
C GLN A 62 8.68 -13.99 0.08
N CYS A 63 7.92 -12.99 0.56
CA CYS A 63 6.59 -13.19 1.12
C CYS A 63 5.45 -12.66 0.23
N LEU A 64 5.74 -11.89 -0.81
CA LEU A 64 4.72 -11.48 -1.78
C LEU A 64 4.61 -12.49 -2.92
N PRO A 65 3.39 -12.87 -3.37
CA PRO A 65 3.24 -13.51 -4.65
C PRO A 65 3.82 -12.59 -5.73
N GLU A 66 4.59 -13.16 -6.67
CA GLU A 66 5.16 -12.41 -7.79
C GLU A 66 4.03 -11.71 -8.55
N CYS A 67 3.84 -10.42 -8.28
CA CYS A 67 2.89 -9.62 -9.02
C CYS A 67 3.47 -9.35 -10.40
N GLU A 68 3.38 -10.31 -11.33
CA GLU A 68 3.57 -10.19 -12.79
C GLU A 68 4.58 -9.10 -13.22
N HIS A 69 5.82 -9.12 -12.71
CA HIS A 69 6.82 -8.09 -13.05
C HIS A 69 7.47 -8.30 -14.42
N ASN A 70 7.13 -9.37 -15.15
CA ASN A 70 7.71 -9.69 -16.45
C ASN A 70 6.75 -9.43 -17.62
N VAL A 71 6.08 -8.28 -17.62
CA VAL A 71 5.36 -7.81 -18.81
C VAL A 71 6.28 -6.83 -19.52
N SER A 72 6.66 -7.15 -20.77
CA SER A 72 7.55 -6.32 -21.58
C SER A 72 7.01 -4.88 -21.64
N PRO A 73 7.87 -3.84 -21.69
CA PRO A 73 7.41 -2.45 -21.81
C PRO A 73 6.39 -2.25 -22.94
N LYS A 74 6.50 -3.03 -24.03
CA LYS A 74 5.54 -3.05 -25.14
C LYS A 74 4.15 -3.55 -24.70
N GLU A 75 4.09 -4.72 -24.08
CA GLU A 75 2.84 -5.30 -23.59
C GLU A 75 2.16 -4.42 -22.53
N LYS A 76 2.94 -3.71 -21.69
CA LYS A 76 2.39 -2.71 -20.75
C LYS A 76 1.73 -1.56 -21.50
N SER A 77 2.37 -1.04 -22.55
CA SER A 77 1.82 0.05 -23.36
C SER A 77 0.56 -0.38 -24.12
N GLU A 78 0.52 -1.62 -24.61
CA GLU A 78 -0.64 -2.19 -25.29
C GLU A 78 -1.83 -2.37 -24.36
N ARG A 79 -1.62 -2.87 -23.14
CA ARG A 79 -2.68 -3.01 -22.13
C ARG A 79 -3.28 -1.66 -21.73
N VAL A 80 -2.45 -0.63 -21.58
CA VAL A 80 -2.93 0.73 -21.27
C VAL A 80 -3.74 1.30 -22.42
N LEU A 81 -3.29 1.10 -23.67
CA LEU A 81 -4.04 1.52 -24.86
C LEU A 81 -5.37 0.77 -25.01
N ALA A 82 -5.37 -0.55 -24.78
CA ALA A 82 -6.57 -1.38 -24.82
C ALA A 82 -7.59 -0.93 -23.78
N LEU A 83 -7.15 -0.63 -22.55
CA LEU A 83 -8.03 -0.11 -21.50
C LEU A 83 -8.61 1.27 -21.85
N ALA A 84 -7.79 2.15 -22.42
CA ALA A 84 -8.23 3.47 -22.88
C ALA A 84 -9.18 3.40 -24.08
N GLN A 85 -9.06 2.37 -24.92
CA GLN A 85 -9.99 2.09 -26.01
C GLN A 85 -11.33 1.56 -25.46
N ALA A 86 -11.30 0.57 -24.57
CA ALA A 86 -12.50 0.03 -23.93
C ALA A 86 -13.32 1.10 -23.20
N HIS A 87 -12.66 2.04 -22.50
CA HIS A 87 -13.33 3.19 -21.88
C HIS A 87 -14.01 4.11 -22.89
N ARG A 88 -13.40 4.31 -24.06
CA ARG A 88 -13.99 5.12 -25.15
C ARG A 88 -15.15 4.41 -25.82
N ASP A 89 -15.05 3.11 -26.02
CA ASP A 89 -16.10 2.29 -26.63
C ASP A 89 -17.32 2.19 -25.69
N TRP A 90 -17.08 2.01 -24.39
CA TRP A 90 -18.13 2.06 -23.36
C TRP A 90 -18.82 3.43 -23.32
N ALA A 91 -18.06 4.53 -23.41
CA ALA A 91 -18.62 5.88 -23.43
C ALA A 91 -19.42 6.18 -24.72
N GLN A 92 -19.13 5.48 -25.81
CA GLN A 92 -19.85 5.60 -27.09
C GLN A 92 -21.04 4.64 -27.21
N GLY A 93 -21.33 3.85 -26.17
CA GLY A 93 -22.48 2.93 -26.13
C GLY A 93 -22.34 1.73 -27.08
N LEU A 94 -21.12 1.39 -27.50
CA LEU A 94 -20.87 0.22 -28.32
C LEU A 94 -20.81 -1.01 -27.40
N GLU A 95 -21.93 -1.72 -27.24
CA GLU A 95 -21.90 -3.08 -26.70
C GLU A 95 -21.09 -3.96 -27.66
N VAL A 96 -19.84 -4.24 -27.30
CA VAL A 96 -19.13 -5.37 -27.88
C VAL A 96 -19.81 -6.63 -27.35
N SER A 97 -20.71 -7.20 -28.16
CA SER A 97 -21.20 -8.56 -27.95
C SER A 97 -19.99 -9.49 -27.93
N SER A 98 -19.54 -9.86 -26.73
CA SER A 98 -18.65 -11.01 -26.58
C SER A 98 -19.48 -12.27 -26.82
N GLU A 99 -19.42 -12.75 -28.05
CA GLU A 99 -19.90 -14.07 -28.44
C GLU A 99 -18.96 -15.12 -27.84
N SER A 100 -19.54 -16.04 -27.04
CA SER A 100 -19.08 -17.42 -26.75
C SER A 100 -17.78 -17.55 -25.92
N GLU A 101 -17.66 -18.43 -24.93
CA GLU A 101 -17.96 -19.86 -24.96
C GLU A 101 -18.23 -20.36 -23.54
N SER A 102 -19.23 -21.23 -23.42
CA SER A 102 -19.60 -21.95 -22.21
C SER A 102 -18.54 -23.01 -21.88
N ASP A 103 -17.99 -23.02 -20.67
CA ASP A 103 -17.53 -24.27 -20.06
C ASP A 103 -18.04 -24.34 -18.62
N GLU A 104 -19.02 -25.23 -18.45
CA GLU A 104 -19.61 -25.61 -17.18
C GLU A 104 -18.58 -26.43 -16.41
N SER A 105 -18.00 -25.88 -15.34
CA SER A 105 -17.24 -26.67 -14.38
C SER A 105 -17.77 -26.44 -12.98
N THR A 106 -18.75 -27.27 -12.61
CA THR A 106 -19.26 -27.41 -11.25
C THR A 106 -18.14 -27.86 -10.31
N GLY A 107 -17.58 -26.91 -9.56
CA GLY A 107 -16.73 -27.17 -8.39
C GLY A 107 -17.52 -26.97 -7.10
N THR A 108 -18.15 -28.04 -6.61
CA THR A 108 -18.75 -28.10 -5.27
C THR A 108 -17.64 -28.03 -4.22
N TRP A 109 -17.66 -27.00 -3.37
CA TRP A 109 -16.78 -26.91 -2.20
C TRP A 109 -17.46 -27.56 -0.99
N PRO A 110 -16.83 -28.54 -0.31
CA PRO A 110 -17.38 -29.10 0.92
C PRO A 110 -17.23 -28.10 2.09
N CYS A 111 -18.27 -28.05 2.93
CA CYS A 111 -18.33 -27.31 4.20
C CYS A 111 -17.45 -27.93 5.29
#